data_AF-A0A135SKK1-F1
#
_entry.id   AF-A0A135SKK1-F1
#
_cell.length_a   1.000
_cell.length_b   1.000
_cell.length_c   1.000
_cell.angle_alpha   90.00
_cell.angle_beta   90.00
_cell.angle_gamma   90.00
#
_symmetry.space_group_name_H-M   'P 1'
#
loop_
_entity.id
_entity.type
_entity.pdbx_description
1 polymer ?
#
loop_
_entity_poly.entity_id
_entity_poly.type
_entity_poly.pdbx_seq_one_letter_code
_entity_poly.pdbx_strand_id
1 'polypeptide(L)'
;MGRQIRPARIYQTVSQELNSKILPKYPVYEPPWFQVMRDIPPSEIITRPAIVNTQNSNRKNRKPQGIYKPQQIVHEEDSLRKTFFRDHPWELARPRMILETDGKDYQRCDWSKGVRQYRMPLTGECVVQRQLWLMHNKKHPRAKAYDIARKEFYALRQEEEIEKRVAREEARHVGAYFGKNRLQIAQDLEDKEFEVWKGWASNRAVMIEQARTASYANFGEEATDEVAAEAEAEAAA
;
A
#
# COMPACT_ATOMS: atom_id res chain seq x y z
N MET A 1 -9.02 21.91 -20.79
CA MET A 1 -10.23 21.28 -21.36
C MET A 1 -11.41 22.22 -21.20
N GLY A 2 -12.16 22.51 -22.28
CA GLY A 2 -13.40 23.29 -22.20
C GLY A 2 -14.50 22.51 -21.49
N ARG A 3 -15.36 23.19 -20.73
CA ARG A 3 -16.43 22.55 -19.94
C ARG A 3 -17.54 22.06 -20.87
N GLN A 4 -17.83 20.75 -20.88
CA GLN A 4 -18.95 20.19 -21.63
C GLN A 4 -20.23 20.20 -20.78
N ILE A 5 -21.18 21.07 -21.11
CA ILE A 5 -22.48 21.19 -20.41
C ILE A 5 -23.56 20.33 -21.10
N ARG A 6 -23.28 19.84 -22.31
CA ARG A 6 -24.22 19.09 -23.16
C ARG A 6 -24.78 17.81 -22.49
N PRO A 7 -23.99 16.99 -21.78
CA PRO A 7 -24.52 15.76 -21.17
C PRO A 7 -25.62 15.99 -20.13
N ALA A 8 -25.52 17.07 -19.35
CA ALA A 8 -26.54 17.41 -18.36
C ALA A 8 -27.85 17.94 -18.98
N ARG A 9 -27.81 18.36 -20.25
CA ARG A 9 -28.95 18.97 -20.96
C ARG A 9 -29.62 18.04 -21.98
N ILE A 10 -29.28 16.75 -21.98
CA ILE A 10 -29.82 15.77 -22.95
C ILE A 10 -31.36 15.74 -22.91
N TYR A 11 -31.96 15.80 -21.71
CA TYR A 11 -33.42 15.89 -21.57
C TYR A 11 -34.00 17.10 -22.31
N GLN A 12 -33.36 18.27 -22.17
CA GLN A 12 -33.80 19.52 -22.80
C GLN A 12 -33.65 19.47 -24.32
N THR A 13 -32.54 18.92 -24.82
CA THR A 13 -32.30 18.81 -26.26
C THR A 13 -33.27 17.83 -26.91
N VAL A 14 -33.48 16.65 -26.30
CA VAL A 14 -34.41 15.65 -26.84
C VAL A 14 -35.87 16.12 -26.72
N SER A 15 -36.22 16.84 -25.64
CA SER A 15 -37.53 17.47 -25.53
C SER A 15 -37.77 18.49 -26.66
N GLN A 16 -36.75 19.25 -27.04
CA GLN A 16 -36.84 20.17 -28.18
C GLN A 16 -36.96 19.42 -29.52
N GLU A 17 -36.20 18.34 -29.69
CA GLU A 17 -36.27 17.50 -30.90
C GLU A 17 -37.67 16.86 -31.07
N LEU A 18 -38.24 16.30 -29.99
CA LEU A 18 -39.59 15.72 -30.00
C LEU A 18 -40.69 16.75 -30.32
N ASN A 19 -40.51 18.00 -29.88
CA ASN A 19 -41.45 19.09 -30.18
C ASN A 19 -41.31 19.62 -31.63
N SER A 20 -40.14 19.50 -32.26
CA SER A 20 -39.87 20.03 -33.60
C SER A 20 -40.15 18.99 -34.69
N LYS A 21 -41.22 19.18 -35.47
CA LYS A 21 -41.51 18.33 -36.63
C LYS A 21 -40.76 18.84 -37.87
N ILE A 22 -39.47 18.51 -37.97
CA ILE A 22 -38.62 18.91 -39.11
C ILE A 22 -39.05 18.17 -40.39
N LEU A 23 -39.50 16.92 -40.28
CA LEU A 23 -40.03 16.12 -41.38
C LEU A 23 -41.45 15.64 -41.05
N PRO A 24 -42.50 16.12 -41.75
CA PRO A 24 -43.90 15.80 -41.40
C PRO A 24 -44.26 14.32 -41.61
N LYS A 25 -43.46 13.57 -42.39
CA LYS A 25 -43.68 12.15 -42.69
C LYS A 25 -42.97 11.18 -41.74
N TYR A 26 -42.07 11.65 -40.87
CA TYR A 26 -41.30 10.78 -39.98
C TYR A 26 -41.68 11.02 -38.51
N PRO A 27 -42.29 10.05 -37.82
CA PRO A 27 -42.56 10.16 -36.39
C PRO A 27 -41.26 9.99 -35.59
N VAL A 28 -40.89 11.02 -34.83
CA VAL A 28 -39.83 10.89 -33.81
C VAL A 28 -40.46 10.24 -32.59
N TYR A 29 -39.98 9.05 -32.24
CA TYR A 29 -40.46 8.33 -31.06
C TYR A 29 -39.69 8.78 -29.82
N GLU A 30 -40.43 8.93 -28.72
CA GLU A 30 -39.85 9.21 -27.42
C GLU A 30 -38.92 8.06 -27.01
N PRO A 31 -37.65 8.34 -26.68
CA PRO A 31 -36.74 7.31 -26.21
C PRO A 31 -37.23 6.70 -24.90
N PRO A 32 -37.06 5.38 -24.66
CA PRO A 32 -37.52 4.73 -23.43
C PRO A 32 -36.97 5.33 -22.13
N TRP A 33 -35.79 5.95 -22.18
CA TRP A 33 -35.15 6.59 -21.02
C TRP A 33 -35.68 8.00 -20.72
N PHE A 34 -36.42 8.64 -21.64
CA PHE A 34 -36.86 10.04 -21.49
C PHE A 34 -37.84 10.21 -20.32
N GLN A 35 -38.78 9.28 -20.15
CA GLN A 35 -39.70 9.24 -19.00
C GLN A 35 -38.95 9.14 -17.68
N VAL A 36 -37.94 8.28 -17.61
CA VAL A 36 -37.11 8.09 -16.41
C VAL A 36 -36.33 9.37 -16.08
N MET A 37 -35.80 10.06 -17.09
CA MET A 37 -35.04 11.30 -16.89
C MET A 37 -35.92 12.49 -16.50
N ARG A 38 -37.21 12.48 -16.87
CA ARG A 38 -38.21 13.44 -16.37
C ARG A 38 -38.44 13.28 -14.88
N ASP A 39 -38.53 12.03 -14.42
CA ASP A 39 -38.82 11.71 -13.02
C ASP A 39 -37.57 11.83 -12.13
N ILE A 40 -36.38 11.60 -12.69
CA ILE A 40 -35.08 11.68 -12.01
C ILE A 40 -34.17 12.68 -12.76
N PRO A 41 -34.28 13.99 -12.48
CA PRO A 41 -33.43 14.98 -13.10
C PRO A 41 -31.97 14.86 -12.63
N PRO A 42 -30.97 15.18 -13.47
CA PRO A 42 -29.56 15.14 -13.08
C PRO A 42 -29.23 16.18 -12.00
N SER A 43 -28.31 15.83 -11.09
CA SER A 43 -27.87 16.71 -10.01
C SER A 43 -26.92 17.81 -10.49
N GLU A 44 -26.77 18.88 -9.71
CA GLU A 44 -25.80 19.94 -9.96
C GLU A 44 -24.36 19.44 -9.74
N ILE A 45 -23.50 19.56 -10.76
CA ILE A 45 -22.14 18.97 -10.76
C ILE A 45 -21.00 20.00 -10.80
N ILE A 46 -21.23 21.24 -11.24
CA ILE A 46 -20.18 22.26 -11.47
C ILE A 46 -20.30 23.40 -10.46
N THR A 47 -20.52 23.06 -9.19
CA THR A 47 -20.46 24.01 -8.08
C THR A 47 -19.35 23.62 -7.13
N ARG A 48 -18.71 24.64 -6.54
CA ARG A 48 -17.74 24.46 -5.46
C ARG A 48 -18.46 24.79 -4.16
N PRO A 49 -19.02 23.80 -3.44
CA PRO A 49 -19.68 24.06 -2.18
C PRO A 49 -18.65 24.49 -1.13
N ALA A 50 -19.07 25.36 -0.21
CA ALA A 50 -18.30 25.61 0.99
C ALA A 50 -18.28 24.34 1.85
N ILE A 51 -17.10 23.89 2.25
CA ILE A 51 -16.93 22.67 3.04
C ILE A 51 -17.15 22.92 4.54
N VAL A 52 -17.62 21.89 5.24
CA VAL A 52 -17.64 21.90 6.71
C VAL A 52 -16.20 21.83 7.20
N ASN A 53 -15.77 22.87 7.93
CA ASN A 53 -14.45 22.89 8.54
C ASN A 53 -14.43 21.95 9.75
N THR A 54 -13.71 20.83 9.66
CA THR A 54 -13.47 19.93 10.79
C THR A 54 -12.35 20.43 11.70
N GLN A 55 -11.45 21.25 11.15
CA GLN A 55 -10.33 21.84 11.86
C GLN A 55 -10.60 23.32 12.20
N ASN A 56 -10.07 23.76 13.35
CA ASN A 56 -10.13 25.16 13.74
C ASN A 56 -9.33 26.03 12.76
N SER A 57 -10.03 26.79 11.93
CA SER A 57 -9.42 27.79 11.05
C SER A 57 -8.67 28.84 11.89
N ASN A 58 -7.50 29.26 11.40
CA ASN A 58 -6.71 30.29 12.05
C ASN A 58 -7.46 31.63 12.01
N ARG A 59 -8.07 32.02 13.14
CA ARG A 59 -8.87 33.24 13.29
C ARG A 59 -8.09 34.54 13.01
N LYS A 60 -6.76 34.48 12.96
CA LYS A 60 -5.90 35.64 12.66
C LYS A 60 -5.80 35.94 11.16
N ASN A 61 -6.15 34.98 10.29
CA ASN A 61 -6.09 35.17 8.85
C ASN A 61 -7.31 35.95 8.34
N ARG A 62 -7.08 37.22 7.98
CA ARG A 62 -8.12 38.11 7.41
C ARG A 62 -8.55 37.73 5.98
N LYS A 63 -7.73 36.98 5.24
CA LYS A 63 -8.00 36.51 3.87
C LYS A 63 -7.61 35.03 3.73
N PRO A 64 -8.44 34.09 4.21
CA PRO A 64 -8.13 32.67 4.12
C PRO A 64 -8.15 32.19 2.67
N GLN A 65 -7.11 31.45 2.29
CA GLN A 65 -7.01 30.78 0.98
C GLN A 65 -7.55 29.36 1.07
N GLY A 66 -8.03 28.80 -0.04
CA GLY A 66 -8.42 27.38 -0.11
C GLY A 66 -9.72 27.03 0.61
N ILE A 67 -10.68 27.96 0.71
CA ILE A 67 -12.00 27.76 1.34
C ILE A 67 -12.76 26.57 0.72
N TYR A 68 -12.54 26.32 -0.57
CA TYR A 68 -13.17 25.22 -1.32
C TYR A 68 -12.29 23.97 -1.42
N LYS A 69 -11.14 23.94 -0.75
CA LYS A 69 -10.20 22.81 -0.80
C LYS A 69 -10.55 21.82 0.33
N PRO A 70 -10.72 20.52 0.04
CA PRO A 70 -10.98 19.52 1.09
C PRO A 70 -9.86 19.54 2.13
N GLN A 71 -10.24 19.51 3.41
CA GLN A 71 -9.31 19.48 4.53
C GLN A 71 -8.77 18.06 4.76
N GLN A 72 -7.55 17.98 5.28
CA GLN A 72 -6.97 16.70 5.70
C GLN A 72 -7.67 16.19 6.96
N ILE A 73 -8.11 14.94 6.93
CA ILE A 73 -8.68 14.25 8.09
C ILE A 73 -7.51 13.80 8.98
N VAL A 74 -7.51 14.25 10.23
CA VAL A 74 -6.48 13.92 11.22
C VAL A 74 -7.19 13.45 12.48
N HIS A 75 -6.75 12.31 12.99
CA HIS A 75 -7.28 11.72 14.21
C HIS A 75 -6.26 11.78 15.35
N GLU A 76 -6.74 11.72 16.60
CA GLU A 76 -5.86 11.69 17.77
C GLU A 76 -5.01 10.41 17.80
N GLU A 77 -5.58 9.31 17.31
CA GLU A 77 -4.89 8.01 17.23
C GLU A 77 -3.67 8.05 16.30
N ASP A 78 -3.62 8.94 15.31
CA ASP A 78 -2.49 9.03 14.37
C ASP A 78 -1.18 9.36 15.09
N SER A 79 -1.25 10.19 16.14
CA SER A 79 -0.09 10.47 16.99
C SER A 79 0.34 9.22 17.77
N LEU A 80 -0.62 8.43 18.25
CA LEU A 80 -0.37 7.22 19.03
C LEU A 80 0.23 6.11 18.15
N ARG A 81 -0.31 5.91 16.94
CA ARG A 81 0.22 4.99 15.93
C ARG A 81 1.68 5.29 15.61
N LYS A 82 1.99 6.57 15.32
CA LYS A 82 3.37 7.00 15.04
C LYS A 82 4.32 6.67 16.18
N THR A 83 3.91 6.92 17.43
CA THR A 83 4.74 6.57 18.59
C THR A 83 4.93 5.06 18.72
N PHE A 84 3.86 4.27 18.59
CA PHE A 84 3.94 2.82 18.76
C PHE A 84 4.82 2.13 17.71
N PHE A 85 4.61 2.43 16.42
CA PHE A 85 5.37 1.79 15.34
C PHE A 85 6.82 2.30 15.24
N ARG A 86 7.11 3.49 15.76
CA ARG A 86 8.50 3.94 15.91
C ARG A 86 9.24 3.13 16.96
N ASP A 87 8.59 2.84 18.09
CA ASP A 87 9.17 2.05 19.17
C ASP A 87 9.24 0.55 18.80
N HIS A 88 8.33 0.07 17.93
CA HIS A 88 8.25 -1.33 17.49
C HIS A 88 8.32 -1.46 15.96
N PRO A 89 9.48 -1.23 15.33
CA PRO A 89 9.60 -1.29 13.86
C PRO A 89 9.22 -2.67 13.29
N TRP A 90 9.55 -3.75 14.01
CA TRP A 90 9.30 -5.13 13.57
C TRP A 90 7.83 -5.55 13.62
N GLU A 91 6.95 -4.78 14.28
CA GLU A 91 5.50 -5.02 14.14
C GLU A 91 5.00 -4.68 12.74
N LEU A 92 5.70 -3.83 11.97
CA LEU A 92 5.39 -3.57 10.55
C LEU A 92 5.73 -4.76 9.64
N ALA A 93 6.66 -5.63 10.06
CA ALA A 93 7.01 -6.83 9.30
C ALA A 93 5.93 -7.92 9.40
N ARG A 94 5.02 -7.82 10.39
CA ARG A 94 3.89 -8.74 10.51
C ARG A 94 2.83 -8.41 9.45
N PRO A 95 2.47 -9.36 8.57
CA PRO A 95 1.51 -9.10 7.50
C PRO A 95 0.14 -8.77 8.09
N ARG A 96 -0.47 -7.70 7.57
CA ARG A 96 -1.79 -7.22 8.00
C ARG A 96 -2.73 -7.15 6.81
N MET A 97 -3.92 -7.74 6.96
CA MET A 97 -5.01 -7.61 6.00
C MET A 97 -5.73 -6.27 6.23
N ILE A 98 -5.78 -5.45 5.19
CA ILE A 98 -6.47 -4.14 5.19
C ILE A 98 -7.84 -4.24 4.52
N LEU A 99 -8.05 -5.30 3.74
CA LEU A 99 -9.33 -5.56 3.08
C LEU A 99 -10.42 -5.80 4.13
N GLU A 100 -11.43 -4.92 4.13
CA GLU A 100 -12.58 -5.03 5.01
C GLU A 100 -13.54 -6.11 4.52
N THR A 101 -14.20 -6.79 5.45
CA THR A 101 -15.22 -7.80 5.13
C THR A 101 -16.59 -7.15 4.99
N ASP A 102 -17.16 -6.69 6.11
CA ASP A 102 -18.49 -6.06 6.17
C ASP A 102 -18.42 -4.54 6.46
N GLY A 103 -17.23 -3.99 6.76
CA GLY A 103 -17.03 -2.61 7.24
C GLY A 103 -17.61 -2.33 8.65
N LYS A 104 -18.14 -3.34 9.33
CA LYS A 104 -18.83 -3.23 10.64
C LYS A 104 -18.01 -3.77 11.81
N ASP A 105 -16.71 -3.99 11.61
CA ASP A 105 -15.84 -4.59 12.62
C ASP A 105 -15.75 -3.73 13.89
N TYR A 106 -15.81 -2.40 13.74
CA TYR A 106 -15.78 -1.47 14.87
C TYR A 106 -16.93 -1.67 15.87
N GLN A 107 -18.10 -2.17 15.44
CA GLN A 107 -19.27 -2.35 16.30
C GLN A 107 -19.10 -3.52 17.28
N ARG A 108 -18.24 -4.47 16.93
CA ARG A 108 -18.04 -5.72 17.70
C ARG A 108 -16.87 -5.62 18.67
N CYS A 109 -16.08 -4.54 18.59
CA CYS A 109 -14.90 -4.33 19.41
C CYS A 109 -15.26 -3.65 20.73
N ASP A 110 -14.88 -4.29 21.84
CA ASP A 110 -15.06 -3.73 23.18
C ASP A 110 -13.69 -3.56 23.85
N TRP A 111 -13.17 -2.33 23.78
CA TRP A 111 -11.86 -1.96 24.32
C TRP A 111 -11.80 -1.88 25.84
N SER A 112 -12.91 -2.15 26.55
CA SER A 112 -12.93 -2.22 28.01
C SER A 112 -12.29 -3.50 28.57
N LYS A 113 -12.42 -4.62 27.84
CA LYS A 113 -11.96 -5.95 28.27
C LYS A 113 -10.46 -6.15 28.10
N GLY A 114 -9.85 -5.56 27.09
CA GLY A 114 -8.40 -5.67 26.84
C GLY A 114 -8.01 -5.40 25.38
N VAL A 115 -6.76 -5.77 25.05
CA VAL A 115 -6.21 -5.65 23.68
C VAL A 115 -6.72 -6.76 22.76
N ARG A 116 -6.99 -7.96 23.29
CA ARG A 116 -7.52 -9.08 22.50
C ARG A 116 -8.99 -8.85 22.19
N GLN A 117 -9.33 -8.74 20.91
CA GLN A 117 -10.69 -8.53 20.41
C GLN A 117 -11.16 -9.73 19.60
N TYR A 118 -12.48 -9.89 19.52
CA TYR A 118 -13.08 -10.95 18.72
C TYR A 118 -12.91 -10.65 17.22
N ARG A 119 -12.48 -11.64 16.43
CA ARG A 119 -12.27 -11.57 14.97
C ARG A 119 -11.23 -10.56 14.48
N MET A 120 -10.61 -9.77 15.36
CA MET A 120 -9.52 -8.88 14.98
C MET A 120 -8.17 -9.50 15.38
N PRO A 121 -7.18 -9.55 14.48
CA PRO A 121 -5.85 -10.04 14.82
C PRO A 121 -5.18 -9.09 15.82
N LEU A 122 -4.36 -9.65 16.70
CA LEU A 122 -3.55 -8.89 17.64
C LEU A 122 -2.54 -8.04 16.86
N THR A 123 -2.75 -6.73 16.85
CA THR A 123 -1.97 -5.75 16.08
C THR A 123 -1.67 -4.50 16.91
N GLY A 124 -0.77 -3.65 16.43
CA GLY A 124 -0.53 -2.34 17.03
C GLY A 124 -1.78 -1.45 17.12
N GLU A 125 -2.74 -1.59 16.20
CA GLU A 125 -4.01 -0.88 16.26
C GLU A 125 -4.80 -1.23 17.52
N CYS A 126 -4.77 -2.50 17.95
CA CYS A 126 -5.42 -2.91 19.20
C CYS A 126 -4.83 -2.20 20.42
N VAL A 127 -3.51 -1.96 20.42
CA VAL A 127 -2.81 -1.23 21.48
C VAL A 127 -3.23 0.24 21.48
N VAL A 128 -3.26 0.86 20.32
CA VAL A 128 -3.64 2.27 20.15
C VAL A 128 -5.08 2.51 20.60
N GLN A 129 -6.02 1.65 20.18
CA GLN A 129 -7.43 1.79 20.58
C GLN A 129 -7.63 1.53 22.08
N ARG A 130 -6.95 0.53 22.64
CA ARG A 130 -6.95 0.28 24.09
C ARG A 130 -6.37 1.49 24.86
N GLN A 131 -5.27 2.06 24.39
CA GLN A 131 -4.68 3.26 24.97
C GLN A 131 -5.66 4.44 24.93
N LEU A 132 -6.29 4.68 23.78
CA LEU A 132 -7.28 5.74 23.59
C LEU A 132 -8.47 5.56 24.55
N TRP A 133 -8.99 4.34 24.68
CA TRP A 133 -10.06 4.02 25.60
C TRP A 133 -9.67 4.28 27.08
N LEU A 134 -8.45 3.91 27.48
CA LEU A 134 -7.94 4.19 28.83
C LEU A 134 -7.78 5.71 29.09
N MET A 135 -7.44 6.48 28.05
CA MET A 135 -7.33 7.93 28.13
C MET A 135 -8.70 8.60 28.29
N HIS A 136 -9.71 8.23 27.51
CA HIS A 136 -11.04 8.86 27.61
C HIS A 136 -11.84 8.38 28.83
N ASN A 137 -11.90 7.07 29.07
CA ASN A 137 -12.80 6.52 30.08
C ASN A 137 -12.20 6.57 31.48
N LYS A 138 -10.94 6.13 31.64
CA LYS A 138 -10.23 6.10 32.93
C LYS A 138 -9.41 7.36 33.21
N LYS A 139 -9.36 8.31 32.27
CA LYS A 139 -8.59 9.57 32.37
C LYS A 139 -7.12 9.35 32.73
N HIS A 140 -6.54 8.24 32.27
CA HIS A 140 -5.12 7.98 32.48
C HIS A 140 -4.26 8.93 31.63
N PRO A 141 -3.09 9.38 32.15
CA PRO A 141 -2.16 10.15 31.33
C PRO A 141 -1.64 9.28 30.20
N ARG A 142 -1.34 9.91 29.05
CA ARG A 142 -0.94 9.24 27.80
C ARG A 142 0.14 8.18 28.02
N ALA A 143 1.16 8.47 28.82
CA ALA A 143 2.27 7.56 29.11
C ALA A 143 1.82 6.32 29.92
N LYS A 144 1.01 6.51 30.97
CA LYS A 144 0.51 5.39 31.78
C LYS A 144 -0.45 4.50 31.00
N ALA A 145 -1.34 5.11 30.19
CA ALA A 145 -2.23 4.37 29.30
C ALA A 145 -1.45 3.55 28.27
N TYR A 146 -0.37 4.12 27.73
CA TYR A 146 0.53 3.43 26.80
C TYR A 146 1.20 2.22 27.46
N ASP A 147 1.77 2.38 28.65
CA ASP A 147 2.45 1.29 29.35
C ASP A 147 1.52 0.13 29.71
N ILE A 148 0.29 0.42 30.12
CA ILE A 148 -0.71 -0.62 30.41
C ILE A 148 -1.03 -1.40 29.13
N ALA A 149 -1.41 -0.71 28.06
CA ALA A 149 -1.78 -1.35 26.80
C ALA A 149 -0.60 -2.15 26.19
N ARG A 150 0.62 -1.63 26.32
CA ARG A 150 1.84 -2.27 25.83
C ARG A 150 2.19 -3.54 26.62
N LYS A 151 2.05 -3.54 27.95
CA LYS A 151 2.27 -4.74 28.78
C LYS A 151 1.24 -5.83 28.47
N GLU A 152 -0.04 -5.45 28.33
CA GLU A 152 -1.10 -6.36 27.88
C GLU A 152 -0.75 -6.98 26.51
N PHE A 153 -0.25 -6.16 25.58
CA PHE A 153 0.18 -6.61 24.26
C PHE A 153 1.38 -7.58 24.31
N TYR A 154 2.40 -7.28 25.11
CA TYR A 154 3.57 -8.15 25.27
C TYR A 154 3.22 -9.51 25.85
N ALA A 155 2.36 -9.55 26.86
CA ALA A 155 1.91 -10.80 27.45
C ALA A 155 1.23 -11.71 26.41
N LEU A 156 0.32 -11.14 25.61
CA LEU A 156 -0.37 -11.88 24.55
C LEU A 156 0.56 -12.30 23.42
N ARG A 157 1.54 -11.47 23.04
CA ARG A 157 2.54 -11.83 22.03
C ARG A 157 3.45 -12.96 22.51
N GLN A 158 3.86 -12.93 23.77
CA GLN A 158 4.64 -13.99 24.37
C GLN A 158 3.85 -15.31 24.40
N GLU A 159 2.56 -15.24 24.76
CA GLU A 159 1.66 -16.39 24.73
C GLU A 159 1.58 -17.00 23.32
N GLU A 160 1.34 -16.19 22.27
CA GLU A 160 1.31 -16.64 20.87
C GLU A 160 2.62 -17.33 20.42
N GLU A 161 3.78 -16.87 20.89
CA GLU A 161 5.07 -17.46 20.53
C GLU A 161 5.34 -18.76 21.26
N ILE A 162 4.99 -18.83 22.55
CA ILE A 162 5.11 -20.05 23.34
C ILE A 162 4.17 -21.13 22.78
N GLU A 163 2.92 -20.77 22.49
CA GLU A 163 1.93 -21.68 21.91
C GLU A 163 2.44 -22.33 20.62
N LYS A 164 3.00 -21.54 19.70
CA LYS A 164 3.56 -22.06 18.44
C LYS A 164 4.76 -22.99 18.64
N ARG A 165 5.59 -22.72 19.66
CA ARG A 165 6.75 -23.55 19.99
C ARG A 165 6.32 -24.89 20.57
N VAL A 166 5.46 -24.85 21.59
CA VAL A 166 4.95 -26.02 22.30
C VAL A 166 4.16 -26.90 21.33
N ALA A 167 3.25 -26.34 20.52
CA ALA A 167 2.46 -27.10 19.56
C ALA A 167 3.33 -27.89 18.55
N ARG A 168 4.48 -27.32 18.13
CA ARG A 168 5.41 -28.01 17.24
C ARG A 168 6.15 -29.15 17.95
N GLU A 169 6.54 -28.94 19.20
CA GLU A 169 7.23 -29.94 20.02
C GLU A 169 6.31 -31.12 20.33
N GLU A 170 5.09 -30.85 20.77
CA GLU A 170 4.06 -31.85 21.04
C GLU A 170 3.74 -32.66 19.77
N ALA A 171 3.56 -31.99 18.63
CA ALA A 171 3.33 -32.66 17.35
C ALA A 171 4.46 -33.62 16.99
N ARG A 172 5.73 -33.22 17.19
CA ARG A 172 6.88 -34.10 16.95
C ARG A 172 6.94 -35.26 17.93
N HIS A 173 6.60 -35.02 19.19
CA HIS A 173 6.57 -36.05 20.21
C HIS A 173 5.56 -37.16 19.87
N VAL A 174 4.41 -36.81 19.26
CA VAL A 174 3.42 -37.80 18.77
C VAL A 174 3.74 -38.37 17.39
N GLY A 175 4.93 -38.11 16.85
CA GLY A 175 5.41 -38.68 15.58
C GLY A 175 5.00 -37.90 14.32
N ALA A 176 4.55 -36.65 14.43
CA ALA A 176 4.33 -35.81 13.27
C ALA A 176 5.66 -35.26 12.71
N TYR A 177 5.83 -35.37 11.39
CA TYR A 177 6.97 -34.82 10.67
C TYR A 177 6.57 -33.58 9.87
N PHE A 178 7.45 -32.59 9.83
CA PHE A 178 7.26 -31.36 9.07
C PHE A 178 8.25 -31.31 7.91
N GLY A 179 7.87 -30.67 6.80
CA GLY A 179 8.77 -30.40 5.69
C GLY A 179 9.87 -29.38 6.02
N LYS A 180 10.51 -28.84 4.98
CA LYS A 180 11.58 -27.85 5.13
C LYS A 180 11.13 -26.65 5.97
N ASN A 181 11.98 -26.22 6.90
CA ASN A 181 11.74 -25.03 7.69
C ASN A 181 11.94 -23.76 6.82
N ARG A 182 11.36 -22.62 7.24
CA ARG A 182 11.54 -21.34 6.57
C ARG A 182 13.03 -20.96 6.40
N LEU A 183 13.87 -21.28 7.39
CA LEU A 183 15.32 -21.03 7.33
C LEU A 183 15.99 -21.82 6.21
N GLN A 184 15.64 -23.11 6.06
CA GLN A 184 16.17 -23.95 4.98
C GLN A 184 15.68 -23.46 3.62
N ILE A 185 14.40 -23.08 3.51
CA ILE A 185 13.86 -22.50 2.27
C ILE A 185 14.58 -21.19 1.91
N ALA A 186 14.89 -20.36 2.91
CA ALA A 186 15.63 -19.11 2.69
C ALA A 186 17.05 -19.39 2.19
N GLN A 187 17.77 -20.31 2.82
CA GLN A 187 19.11 -20.72 2.38
C GLN A 187 19.09 -21.27 0.94
N ASP A 188 18.12 -22.13 0.61
CA ASP A 188 17.95 -22.66 -0.75
C ASP A 188 17.71 -21.56 -1.80
N LEU A 189 17.12 -20.41 -1.41
CA LEU A 189 16.91 -19.26 -2.29
C LEU A 189 18.16 -18.38 -2.38
N GLU A 190 18.84 -18.15 -1.26
CA GLU A 190 20.10 -17.41 -1.21
C GLU A 190 21.18 -18.08 -2.04
N ASP A 191 21.29 -19.42 -1.98
CA ASP A 191 22.24 -20.18 -2.77
C ASP A 191 21.98 -20.02 -4.29
N LYS A 192 20.71 -19.98 -4.70
CA LYS A 192 20.34 -19.76 -6.11
C LYS A 192 20.74 -18.38 -6.60
N GLU A 193 20.45 -17.34 -5.81
CA GLU A 193 20.85 -15.96 -6.15
C GLU A 193 22.36 -15.78 -6.11
N PHE A 194 23.06 -16.48 -5.21
CA PHE A 194 24.52 -16.47 -5.15
C PHE A 194 25.15 -17.06 -6.42
N GLU A 195 24.63 -18.15 -6.97
CA GLU A 195 25.12 -18.70 -8.23
C GLU A 195 24.89 -17.74 -9.41
N VAL A 196 23.74 -17.05 -9.45
CA VAL A 196 23.47 -15.99 -10.44
C VAL A 196 24.49 -14.87 -10.31
N TRP A 197 24.74 -14.40 -9.09
CA TRP A 197 25.74 -13.36 -8.83
C TRP A 197 27.14 -13.82 -9.20
N LYS A 198 27.52 -15.08 -8.93
CA LYS A 198 28.83 -15.64 -9.25
C LYS A 198 29.10 -15.60 -10.76
N GLY A 199 28.12 -16.00 -11.58
CA GLY A 199 28.23 -15.91 -13.04
C GLY A 199 28.33 -14.46 -13.56
N TRP A 200 27.61 -13.53 -12.94
CA TRP A 200 27.76 -12.10 -13.27
C TRP A 200 29.15 -11.57 -12.87
N ALA A 201 29.62 -11.89 -11.67
CA ALA A 201 30.88 -11.42 -11.13
C ALA A 201 32.08 -11.94 -11.92
N SER A 202 32.05 -13.21 -12.37
CA SER A 202 33.10 -13.77 -13.23
C SER A 202 33.19 -13.01 -14.56
N ASN A 203 32.05 -12.77 -15.22
CA ASN A 203 32.02 -12.03 -16.48
C ASN A 203 32.50 -10.58 -16.29
N ARG A 204 32.09 -9.95 -15.18
CA ARG A 204 32.51 -8.59 -14.84
C ARG A 204 34.00 -8.50 -14.55
N ALA A 205 34.58 -9.49 -13.86
CA ALA A 205 36.01 -9.56 -13.59
C ALA A 205 36.82 -9.67 -14.89
N VAL A 206 36.40 -10.54 -15.81
CA VAL A 206 37.02 -10.67 -17.14
C VAL A 206 36.96 -9.35 -17.91
N MET A 207 35.81 -8.68 -17.93
CA MET A 207 35.66 -7.37 -18.60
C MET A 207 36.55 -6.28 -17.99
N ILE A 208 36.70 -6.26 -16.66
CA ILE A 208 37.58 -5.31 -15.97
C ILE A 208 39.05 -5.60 -16.29
N GLU A 209 39.44 -6.88 -16.32
CA GLU A 209 40.79 -7.27 -16.69
C GLU A 209 41.11 -6.91 -18.14
N GLN A 210 40.20 -7.19 -19.07
CA GLN A 210 40.32 -6.79 -20.47
C GLN A 210 40.44 -5.26 -20.61
N ALA A 211 39.60 -4.48 -19.91
CA ALA A 211 39.69 -3.03 -19.92
C ALA A 211 41.03 -2.54 -19.32
N ARG A 212 41.53 -3.19 -18.27
CA ARG A 212 42.84 -2.89 -17.67
C ARG A 212 43.96 -3.17 -18.67
N THR A 213 43.97 -4.33 -19.32
CA THR A 213 44.96 -4.67 -20.33
C THR A 213 44.91 -3.69 -21.52
N ALA A 214 43.71 -3.33 -21.99
CA ALA A 214 43.54 -2.31 -23.03
C ALA A 214 44.01 -0.91 -22.59
N SER A 215 43.93 -0.58 -21.30
CA SER A 215 44.46 0.69 -20.77
C SER A 215 46.00 0.70 -20.65
N TYR A 216 46.63 -0.47 -20.51
CA TYR A 216 48.09 -0.60 -20.49
C TYR A 216 48.70 -0.75 -21.89
N ALA A 217 48.00 -1.40 -22.83
CA ALA A 217 48.44 -1.58 -24.20
C ALA A 217 48.02 -0.39 -25.08
N ASN A 218 48.71 0.75 -24.95
CA ASN A 218 48.81 1.79 -25.99
C ASN A 218 49.81 2.90 -25.63
N PHE A 219 51.01 2.53 -25.18
CA PHE A 219 52.13 3.48 -25.13
C PHE A 219 53.46 2.76 -25.42
N GLY A 220 53.64 2.31 -26.67
CA GLY A 220 54.97 1.99 -27.17
C GLY A 220 55.22 0.60 -27.77
N GLU A 221 54.24 -0.04 -28.43
CA GLU A 221 54.55 -1.12 -29.38
C GLU A 221 54.24 -0.63 -30.80
N GLU A 222 55.29 -0.31 -31.57
CA GLU A 222 55.22 -0.28 -33.02
C GLU A 222 54.93 -1.72 -33.49
N ALA A 223 53.77 -1.91 -34.11
CA ALA A 223 53.41 -3.18 -34.70
C ALA A 223 54.39 -3.52 -35.83
N THR A 224 55.30 -4.47 -35.60
CA THR A 224 55.98 -5.18 -36.70
C THR A 224 55.00 -6.23 -37.23
N ASP A 225 54.64 -6.09 -38.50
CA ASP A 225 53.68 -6.90 -39.29
C ASP A 225 54.06 -8.39 -39.48
N GLU A 226 54.65 -9.06 -38.48
CA GLU A 226 55.08 -10.46 -38.61
C GLU A 226 54.15 -11.49 -37.92
N VAL A 227 53.29 -11.07 -36.97
CA VAL A 227 52.46 -12.02 -36.21
C VAL A 227 51.07 -12.28 -36.84
N ALA A 228 50.66 -11.47 -37.82
CA ALA A 228 49.38 -11.67 -38.52
C ALA A 228 49.39 -12.85 -39.51
N ALA A 229 50.57 -13.29 -39.98
CA ALA A 229 50.69 -14.35 -40.98
C ALA A 229 50.66 -15.78 -40.40
N GLU A 230 51.03 -15.97 -39.13
CA GLU A 230 51.04 -17.32 -38.52
C GLU A 230 49.65 -17.75 -38.00
N ALA A 231 48.75 -16.82 -37.68
CA ALA A 231 47.41 -17.13 -37.17
C ALA A 231 46.43 -17.61 -38.26
N GLU A 232 46.60 -17.22 -39.54
CA GLU A 232 45.77 -17.75 -40.63
C GLU A 232 46.17 -19.17 -41.05
N ALA A 233 47.40 -19.60 -40.77
CA ALA A 233 47.88 -20.95 -41.10
C ALA A 233 47.37 -22.04 -40.13
N GLU A 234 47.12 -21.71 -38.87
CA GLU A 234 46.63 -22.67 -37.86
C GLU A 234 45.10 -22.83 -37.88
N ALA A 235 44.36 -21.89 -38.46
CA ALA A 235 42.89 -21.98 -38.58
C ALA A 235 42.41 -22.81 -39.80
N ALA A 236 43.33 -23.25 -40.67
CA ALA A 236 43.03 -24.01 -41.90
C ALA A 236 43.49 -25.48 -41.85
N ALA A 237 43.93 -25.98 -40.69
CA ALA A 237 44.27 -27.38 -40.44
C ALA A 237 43.34 -27.97 -39.35
#